data_AF-A0AA89L4L0-F1
#
_entry.id   AF-A0AA89L4L0-F1
#
_cell.length_a   1.000
_cell.length_b   1.000
_cell.length_c   1.000
_cell.angle_alpha   90.00
_cell.angle_beta   90.00
_cell.angle_gamma   90.00
#
_symmetry.space_group_name_H-M   'P 1'
#
loop_
_entity.id
_entity.type
_entity.pdbx_description
1 polymer ?
#
loop_
_entity_poly.entity_id
_entity_poly.type
_entity_poly.pdbx_seq_one_letter_code
_entity_poly.pdbx_strand_id
1 'polypeptide(L)' 'MERWWNEFKHRWMARHPMPKTYQELMKLVEAGIEYFNHYNRSTQRNGLTPDEYWNKAV' A
#
# COMPACT_ATOMS: atom_id res chain seq x y z
N MET A 1 -11.56 -4.17 0.01
CA MET A 1 -11.35 -2.90 0.74
C MET A 1 -10.75 -3.14 2.13
N GLU A 2 -11.43 -3.83 3.04
CA GLU A 2 -11.00 -3.98 4.45
C GLU A 2 -9.63 -4.66 4.65
N ARG A 3 -9.36 -5.74 3.91
CA ARG A 3 -8.07 -6.43 3.98
C ARG A 3 -6.89 -5.55 3.53
N TRP A 4 -7.06 -4.77 2.47
CA TRP A 4 -6.03 -3.85 1.99
C TRP A 4 -5.69 -2.82 3.07
N TRP A 5 -6.72 -2.23 3.70
CA TRP A 5 -6.52 -1.29 4.80
C TRP A 5 -5.86 -1.92 6.04
N ASN A 6 -6.15 -3.18 6.35
CA ASN A 6 -5.48 -3.88 7.44
C ASN A 6 -3.99 -4.11 7.13
N GLU A 7 -3.65 -4.53 5.91
CA GLU A 7 -2.25 -4.69 5.50
C GLU A 7 -1.53 -3.34 5.48
N PHE A 8 -2.17 -2.29 4.97
CA PHE A 8 -1.63 -0.93 4.96
C PHE A 8 -1.29 -0.45 6.39
N LYS A 9 -2.23 -0.56 7.33
CA LYS A 9 -2.00 -0.14 8.72
C LYS A 9 -0.88 -0.93 9.39
N HIS A 10 -0.87 -2.27 9.26
CA HIS A 10 0.06 -3.12 10.01
C HIS A 10 1.44 -3.24 9.36
N ARG A 11 1.54 -3.18 8.03
CA ARG A 11 2.79 -3.37 7.30
C ARG A 11 3.43 -2.07 6.85
N TRP A 12 2.66 -0.98 6.73
CA TRP A 12 3.19 0.33 6.39
C TRP A 12 3.20 1.26 7.60
N MET A 13 2.03 1.68 8.07
CA MET A 13 1.92 2.73 9.08
C MET A 13 2.63 2.37 10.38
N ALA A 14 2.49 1.13 10.85
CA ALA A 14 3.12 0.67 12.10
C ALA A 14 4.66 0.50 12.01
N ARG A 15 5.25 0.51 10.81
CA ARG A 15 6.71 0.32 10.61
C ARG A 15 7.46 1.63 10.37
N HIS A 16 6.75 2.73 10.18
CA HIS A 16 7.34 4.04 9.98
C HIS A 16 7.28 4.85 11.27
N PRO A 17 8.21 5.80 11.46
CA PRO A 17 8.12 6.74 12.57
C PRO A 17 6.77 7.47 12.57
N MET A 18 6.22 7.69 13.76
CA MET A 18 4.98 8.44 13.90
C MET A 18 5.18 9.87 13.39
N PRO A 19 4.41 10.31 12.38
CA PRO A 19 4.51 11.67 11.85
C PRO A 19 4.09 12.68 12.92
N LYS A 20 4.80 13.80 13.00
CA LYS A 20 4.56 14.86 14.01
C LYS A 20 3.69 15.98 13.47
N THR A 21 3.58 16.06 12.15
CA THR A 21 2.75 17.06 11.46
C THR A 21 1.77 16.40 10.49
N TYR A 22 0.71 17.13 10.16
CA TYR A 22 -0.25 16.69 9.15
C TYR A 22 0.41 16.47 7.78
N GLN A 23 1.36 17.32 7.38
CA GLN A 23 2.07 17.19 6.10
C GLN A 23 2.93 15.93 6.06
N GLU A 24 3.59 15.56 7.16
CA GLU A 24 4.34 14.31 7.26
C GLU A 24 3.41 13.09 7.21
N LEU A 25 2.24 13.16 7.86
CA LEU A 25 1.24 12.11 7.79
C LEU A 25 0.73 11.92 6.36
N MET A 26 0.39 13.01 5.67
CA MET A 26 -0.04 12.98 4.27
C MET A 26 1.00 12.32 3.37
N LYS A 27 2.27 12.75 3.47
CA LYS A 27 3.37 12.15 2.71
C LYS A 27 3.54 10.66 2.98
N LEU A 28 3.42 10.25 4.26
CA LEU A 28 3.52 8.84 4.64
C LEU A 28 2.37 8.00 4.05
N VAL A 29 1.15 8.56 4.03
CA VAL A 29 -0.03 7.91 3.46
C VAL A 29 0.10 7.80 1.94
N GLU A 30 0.47 8.87 1.25
CA GLU A 30 0.66 8.90 -0.21
C GLU A 30 1.72 7.90 -0.66
N ALA A 31 2.89 7.90 0.00
CA ALA A 31 3.96 6.94 -0.29
C ALA A 31 3.52 5.49 -0.05
N GLY A 32 2.70 5.25 0.98
CA GLY A 32 2.13 3.93 1.23
C GLY A 32 1.17 3.49 0.14
N ILE A 33 0.29 4.39 -0.33
CA ILE A 33 -0.67 4.09 -1.39
C ILE A 33 0.08 3.72 -2.67
N GLU A 34 1.07 4.54 -3.04
CA GLU A 34 1.97 4.30 -4.17
C GLU A 34 2.63 2.92 -4.06
N TYR A 35 3.24 2.62 -2.91
CA TYR A 35 3.89 1.32 -2.67
C TYR A 35 2.90 0.15 -2.82
N PHE A 36 1.73 0.25 -2.19
CA PHE A 36 0.75 -0.83 -2.17
C PHE A 36 0.07 -1.06 -3.51
N ASN A 37 0.01 -0.05 -4.38
CA ASN A 37 -0.62 -0.11 -5.69
C ASN A 37 0.35 -0.55 -6.80
N HIS A 38 1.60 -0.08 -6.76
CA HIS A 38 2.54 -0.27 -7.86
C HIS A 38 3.68 -1.24 -7.57
N TYR A 39 4.02 -1.48 -6.29
CA TYR A 39 5.22 -2.25 -5.94
C TYR A 39 4.94 -3.50 -5.08
N ASN A 40 3.85 -3.50 -4.32
CA ASN A 40 3.51 -4.61 -3.44
C ASN A 40 3.05 -5.85 -4.23
N ARG A 41 3.99 -6.74 -4.49
CA ARG A 41 3.76 -8.03 -5.14
C ARG A 41 3.30 -9.06 -4.11
N SER A 42 2.09 -9.57 -4.31
CA SER A 42 1.52 -10.62 -3.46
C SER A 42 1.56 -11.95 -4.20
N THR A 43 1.93 -13.02 -3.50
CA THR A 43 1.84 -14.39 -4.02
C THR A 43 0.42 -14.77 -4.40
N GLN A 44 -0.58 -14.13 -3.77
CA GLN A 44 -2.00 -14.30 -4.09
C GLN A 44 -2.42 -13.63 -5.42
N ARG A 45 -1.59 -12.73 -5.97
CA ARG A 45 -1.77 -12.13 -7.29
C ARG A 45 -0.85 -12.76 -8.34
N ASN A 46 -0.42 -14.01 -8.14
CA ASN A 46 0.58 -14.68 -8.98
C ASN A 46 1.89 -13.89 -9.12
N GLY A 47 2.29 -13.15 -8.08
CA GLY A 47 3.48 -12.31 -8.10
C GLY A 47 3.32 -10.97 -8.85
N LEU A 48 2.12 -10.67 -9.35
CA LEU A 48 1.80 -9.39 -9.99
C LEU A 48 1.59 -8.29 -8.95
N THR A 49 1.91 -7.07 -9.34
CA THR A 49 1.46 -5.86 -8.63
C THR A 49 -0.06 -5.73 -8.77
N PRO A 50 -0.75 -5.04 -7.86
CA PRO A 50 -2.19 -4.80 -8.02
C PRO A 50 -2.55 -4.19 -9.38
N ASP A 51 -1.82 -3.20 -9.86
CA ASP A 51 -2.07 -2.61 -11.18
C ASP A 51 -1.95 -3.62 -12.32
N GLU A 52 -0.91 -4.46 -12.30
CA GLU A 52 -0.72 -5.52 -13.29
C GLU A 52 -1.85 -6.57 -13.23
N TYR A 53 -2.35 -6.86 -12.02
CA TYR A 53 -3.45 -7.80 -11.82
C TYR A 53 -4.78 -7.25 -12.34
N TRP A 54 -5.10 -5.98 -12.04
CA TRP A 54 -6.35 -5.35 -12.46
C TRP A 54 -6.39 -5.05 -13.96
N ASN A 55 -5.26 -4.68 -14.59
CA ASN A 55 -5.20 -4.48 -16.04
C ASN A 55 -5.28 -5.78 -16.86
N LYS A 56 -5.00 -6.94 -16.27
CA LYS A 56 -5.18 -8.26 -16.92
C LYS A 56 -6.61 -8.81 -16.85
N ALA A 57 -7.48 -8.18 -16.07
CA ALA A 57 -8.88 -8.57 -15.95
C ALA A 57 -9.79 -7.92 -17.02
N VAL A 58 -9.21 -7.34 -18.08
CA VAL A 58 -9.91 -6.78 -19.25
C VAL A 58 -9.94 -7.81 -20.38
#